data_AF-A0A947XRM4-F1
#
_entry.id   AF-A0A947XRM4-F1
#
_cell.length_a   1.000
_cell.length_b   1.000
_cell.length_c   1.000
_cell.angle_alpha   90.00
_cell.angle_beta   90.00
_cell.angle_gamma   90.00
#
_symmetry.space_group_name_H-M   'P 1'
#
loop_
_entity.id
_entity.type
_entity.pdbx_description
1 polymer ?
#
loop_
_entity_poly.entity_id
_entity_poly.type
_entity_poly.pdbx_seq_one_letter_code
_entity_poly.pdbx_strand_id
1 'polypeptide(L)'
;MAKGYDPKEIEKRWQGRWEEDGTYRAHDGKPSKKGDKFYGLIEFPYPSGDGLHVGHPRSYTAIDILTRKKRMEGKNVLYPIGWDAFGLPTENFAIKHKVKPQDATKKNIATFTRQLTSLGFGFDWSREIDTTDPSYYRWTQWMFLKLFGSYYDEKKGKARPIEELPVGERDGRRMAFKASATINWCPSCKIGLANEEAQGGVCERCGAAVEKREKAQWMIRITAYTERLLEDLKTVDYLDRIRIQQENWIGRSEGASVEFATTSGDTVQVFTTRPDTLFGATYLVLSPEHPLVDRWVRDGVITNTKEVASYRDDARRKSDIERQENKEKTGVEMKGLCATNPANDEEIPVWISDYVLATYGTGAIMAVPAHDDRDFAFATTFGLPIRYVVAPEVVDGTNPPVKGKSTKERATVHAMVRDPKTGKILCLDWKEFPWRTFVLGGIEEGEDAVEAARREVREETGYTDLTFVRTLGGPIRSHYYAAHKKENRIAMATAVLFDLASDVRGEVSVEELAKHEPVWVDAADIVPEKMTCSELSF
;
A
#
# COMPACT_ATOMS: atom_id res chain seq x y z
N MET A 1 69.43 8.75 2.76
CA MET A 1 68.07 8.91 2.22
C MET A 1 67.17 7.91 2.93
N ALA A 2 66.07 8.34 3.54
CA ALA A 2 65.11 7.41 4.12
C ALA A 2 64.60 6.49 2.99
N LYS A 3 64.63 5.16 3.19
CA LYS A 3 63.94 4.23 2.28
C LYS A 3 62.50 4.71 2.15
N GLY A 4 62.03 4.94 0.92
CA GLY A 4 60.64 5.30 0.66
C GLY A 4 59.67 4.22 1.15
N TYR A 5 58.41 4.58 1.37
CA TYR A 5 57.36 3.63 1.75
C TYR A 5 57.12 2.63 0.59
N ASP A 6 57.39 1.34 0.84
CA ASP A 6 57.09 0.24 -0.08
C ASP A 6 55.96 -0.64 0.48
N PRO A 7 54.71 -0.48 0.02
CA PRO A 7 53.59 -1.28 0.50
C PRO A 7 53.75 -2.77 0.18
N LYS A 8 54.40 -3.13 -0.94
CA LYS A 8 54.52 -4.55 -1.36
C LYS A 8 55.35 -5.37 -0.38
N GLU A 9 56.39 -4.77 0.19
CA GLU A 9 57.23 -5.40 1.22
C GLU A 9 56.51 -5.39 2.58
N ILE A 10 55.94 -4.25 2.97
CA ILE A 10 55.41 -4.02 4.32
C ILE A 10 54.11 -4.78 4.56
N GLU A 11 53.15 -4.74 3.62
CA GLU A 11 51.83 -5.33 3.79
C GLU A 11 51.92 -6.85 3.96
N LYS A 12 52.62 -7.52 3.03
CA LYS A 12 52.79 -8.98 3.06
C LYS A 12 53.47 -9.46 4.35
N ARG A 13 54.46 -8.72 4.84
CA ARG A 13 55.15 -9.03 6.10
C ARG A 13 54.20 -9.00 7.30
N TRP A 14 53.39 -7.96 7.42
CA TRP A 14 52.46 -7.83 8.55
C TRP A 14 51.28 -8.77 8.45
N GLN A 15 50.73 -8.98 7.25
CA GLN A 15 49.68 -9.98 6.99
C GLN A 15 50.14 -11.38 7.43
N GLY A 16 51.35 -11.79 7.03
CA GLY A 16 51.92 -13.09 7.43
C GLY A 16 52.08 -13.21 8.95
N ARG A 17 52.64 -12.18 9.60
CA ARG A 17 52.79 -12.16 11.06
C ARG A 17 51.45 -12.26 11.79
N TRP A 18 50.42 -11.54 11.34
CA TRP A 18 49.12 -11.58 12.00
C TRP A 18 48.46 -12.96 11.91
N GLU A 19 48.64 -13.67 10.79
CA GLU A 19 48.15 -15.04 10.61
C GLU A 19 48.91 -16.02 11.51
N GLU A 20 50.25 -15.95 11.51
CA GLU A 20 51.11 -16.80 12.37
C GLU A 20 50.78 -16.63 13.86
N ASP A 21 50.59 -15.38 14.30
CA ASP A 21 50.25 -15.05 15.70
C ASP A 21 48.77 -15.37 16.02
N GLY A 22 47.95 -15.73 15.03
CA GLY A 22 46.49 -15.87 15.20
C GLY A 22 45.83 -14.58 15.70
N THR A 23 46.38 -13.42 15.32
CA THR A 23 46.06 -12.09 15.90
C THR A 23 44.57 -11.78 15.91
N TYR A 24 43.84 -12.22 14.88
CA TYR A 24 42.42 -11.94 14.70
C TYR A 24 41.47 -13.04 15.18
N ARG A 25 41.99 -14.16 15.71
CA ARG A 25 41.15 -15.24 16.22
C ARG A 25 40.35 -14.78 17.43
N ALA A 26 39.07 -15.14 17.49
CA ALA A 26 38.21 -14.93 18.63
C ALA A 26 38.29 -16.13 19.60
N HIS A 27 38.26 -15.86 20.89
CA HIS A 27 38.31 -16.92 21.91
C HIS A 27 36.90 -17.34 22.34
N ASP A 28 36.67 -18.66 22.46
CA ASP A 28 35.46 -19.21 23.06
C ASP A 28 35.55 -19.21 24.61
N GLY A 29 34.43 -18.99 25.30
CA GLY A 29 34.36 -19.07 26.77
C GLY A 29 34.19 -17.72 27.52
N LYS A 30 34.41 -17.73 28.85
CA LYS A 30 34.17 -16.56 29.73
C LYS A 30 35.01 -15.35 29.27
N PRO A 31 34.41 -14.14 29.22
CA PRO A 31 35.08 -12.94 28.74
C PRO A 31 36.38 -12.68 29.51
N SER A 32 37.37 -12.11 28.81
CA SER A 32 38.63 -11.70 29.40
C SER A 32 38.36 -10.86 30.65
N LYS A 33 39.25 -10.92 31.66
CA LYS A 33 39.11 -10.22 32.95
C LYS A 33 38.98 -8.68 32.83
N LYS A 34 38.95 -8.10 31.62
CA LYS A 34 38.96 -6.65 31.35
C LYS A 34 38.04 -6.14 30.22
N GLY A 35 37.21 -6.93 29.53
CA GLY A 35 36.42 -6.34 28.43
C GLY A 35 35.25 -7.15 27.89
N ASP A 36 34.17 -6.45 27.56
CA ASP A 36 33.01 -6.98 26.83
C ASP A 36 33.42 -7.64 25.50
N LYS A 37 32.56 -8.51 24.98
CA LYS A 37 32.67 -9.02 23.59
C LYS A 37 32.29 -7.94 22.58
N PHE A 38 32.83 -8.04 21.36
CA PHE A 38 32.35 -7.29 20.21
C PHE A 38 32.21 -8.24 19.01
N TYR A 39 31.06 -8.20 18.34
CA TYR A 39 30.78 -9.00 17.15
C TYR A 39 30.60 -8.05 15.98
N GLY A 40 31.64 -7.90 15.16
CA GLY A 40 31.56 -7.15 13.91
C GLY A 40 31.13 -8.11 12.81
N LEU A 41 30.08 -7.78 12.08
CA LEU A 41 29.60 -8.61 10.98
C LEU A 41 29.45 -7.76 9.72
N ILE A 42 29.76 -8.38 8.60
CA ILE A 42 29.43 -7.91 7.27
C ILE A 42 28.49 -8.91 6.62
N GLU A 43 27.68 -8.46 5.68
CA GLU A 43 27.02 -9.36 4.74
C GLU A 43 28.12 -10.03 3.90
N PHE A 44 28.30 -11.33 4.15
CA PHE A 44 29.28 -12.16 3.45
C PHE A 44 28.97 -12.27 1.94
N PRO A 45 30.00 -12.33 1.07
CA PRO A 45 29.80 -12.16 -0.37
C PRO A 45 29.22 -13.41 -1.06
N TYR A 46 28.47 -13.17 -2.13
CA TYR A 46 28.21 -14.18 -3.16
C TYR A 46 29.48 -14.46 -3.97
N PRO A 47 29.97 -15.70 -4.06
CA PRO A 47 31.12 -16.06 -4.90
C PRO A 47 30.68 -16.22 -6.37
N SER A 48 29.94 -15.24 -6.91
CA SER A 48 29.26 -15.28 -8.21
C SER A 48 29.91 -14.38 -9.28
N GLY A 49 31.14 -13.90 -9.04
CA GLY A 49 31.91 -13.10 -9.98
C GLY A 49 33.37 -13.55 -10.10
N ASP A 50 34.11 -12.99 -11.06
CA ASP A 50 35.53 -13.31 -11.30
C ASP A 50 36.47 -12.85 -10.17
N GLY A 51 35.97 -12.02 -9.25
CA GLY A 51 36.70 -11.46 -8.12
C GLY A 51 35.86 -10.40 -7.39
N LEU A 52 36.41 -9.86 -6.30
CA LEU A 52 35.85 -8.71 -5.60
C LEU A 52 35.85 -7.47 -6.51
N HIS A 53 34.71 -6.78 -6.62
CA HIS A 53 34.68 -5.39 -7.07
C HIS A 53 34.90 -4.41 -5.89
N VAL A 54 35.23 -3.15 -6.21
CA VAL A 54 35.55 -2.07 -5.23
C VAL A 54 34.44 -1.75 -4.22
N GLY A 55 33.23 -2.24 -4.46
CA GLY A 55 32.11 -2.11 -3.54
C GLY A 55 32.28 -2.97 -2.28
N HIS A 56 32.81 -4.19 -2.41
CA HIS A 56 33.00 -5.07 -1.25
C HIS A 56 33.98 -4.50 -0.23
N PRO A 57 35.21 -4.06 -0.62
CA PRO A 57 36.15 -3.51 0.35
C PRO A 57 35.63 -2.28 1.09
N ARG A 58 34.68 -1.52 0.53
CA ARG A 58 34.15 -0.30 1.17
C ARG A 58 33.50 -0.61 2.52
N SER A 59 32.54 -1.53 2.56
CA SER A 59 31.87 -1.90 3.82
C SER A 59 32.79 -2.70 4.73
N TYR A 60 33.63 -3.58 4.15
CA TYR A 60 34.51 -4.45 4.91
C TYR A 60 35.61 -3.66 5.64
N THR A 61 36.14 -2.60 5.01
CA THR A 61 37.12 -1.69 5.63
C THR A 61 36.51 -0.93 6.80
N ALA A 62 35.26 -0.47 6.68
CA ALA A 62 34.60 0.27 7.76
C ALA A 62 34.47 -0.59 9.03
N ILE A 63 34.04 -1.85 8.89
CA ILE A 63 33.93 -2.78 10.01
C ILE A 63 35.31 -3.22 10.51
N ASP A 64 36.29 -3.45 9.62
CA ASP A 64 37.66 -3.82 10.00
C ASP A 64 38.35 -2.74 10.87
N ILE A 65 38.15 -1.45 10.53
CA ILE A 65 38.64 -0.34 11.37
C ILE A 65 38.04 -0.42 12.78
N LEU A 66 36.73 -0.68 12.87
CA LEU A 66 36.03 -0.78 14.14
C LEU A 66 36.49 -1.99 14.95
N THR A 67 36.63 -3.16 14.33
CA THR A 67 37.04 -4.40 14.99
C THR A 67 38.48 -4.30 15.50
N ARG A 68 39.40 -3.69 14.74
CA ARG A 68 40.77 -3.39 15.19
C ARG A 68 40.78 -2.46 16.40
N LYS A 69 40.04 -1.35 16.35
CA LYS A 69 39.88 -0.42 17.48
C LYS A 69 39.37 -1.16 18.73
N LYS A 70 38.32 -1.97 18.59
CA LYS A 70 37.72 -2.74 19.69
C LYS A 70 38.70 -3.75 20.28
N ARG A 71 39.54 -4.37 19.45
CA ARG A 71 40.60 -5.28 19.91
C ARG A 71 41.68 -4.53 20.69
N MET A 72 42.08 -3.34 20.24
CA MET A 72 43.02 -2.46 20.95
C MET A 72 42.45 -1.92 22.27
N GLU A 73 41.12 -1.76 22.37
CA GLU A 73 40.41 -1.46 23.63
C GLU A 73 40.36 -2.67 24.59
N GLY A 74 40.92 -3.83 24.21
CA GLY A 74 40.98 -5.04 25.03
C GLY A 74 39.75 -5.94 24.95
N LYS A 75 38.83 -5.70 24.00
CA LYS A 75 37.64 -6.55 23.80
C LYS A 75 38.00 -7.87 23.13
N ASN A 76 37.22 -8.92 23.44
CA ASN A 76 37.23 -10.15 22.65
C ASN A 76 36.39 -9.92 21.38
N VAL A 77 37.06 -9.83 20.23
CA VAL A 77 36.45 -9.45 18.96
C VAL A 77 36.27 -10.66 18.05
N LEU A 78 35.03 -10.91 17.62
CA LEU A 78 34.73 -11.81 16.52
C LEU A 78 34.39 -10.98 15.28
N TYR A 79 35.21 -11.13 14.24
CA TYR A 79 34.97 -10.59 12.91
C TYR A 79 35.05 -11.75 11.90
N PRO A 80 33.95 -12.47 11.65
CA PRO A 80 33.96 -13.66 10.82
C PRO A 80 33.84 -13.32 9.34
N ILE A 81 34.10 -14.32 8.49
CA ILE A 81 33.85 -14.30 7.06
C ILE A 81 33.23 -15.63 6.63
N GLY A 82 32.62 -15.66 5.46
CA GLY A 82 32.15 -16.88 4.82
C GLY A 82 31.68 -16.59 3.40
N TRP A 83 30.94 -17.53 2.83
CA TRP A 83 30.50 -17.47 1.44
C TRP A 83 29.03 -17.86 1.31
N ASP A 84 28.22 -16.93 0.78
CA ASP A 84 26.84 -17.23 0.38
C ASP A 84 26.85 -17.88 -1.01
N ALA A 85 27.20 -19.16 -1.02
CA ALA A 85 27.61 -19.88 -2.22
C ALA A 85 26.48 -20.67 -2.91
N PHE A 86 25.34 -20.87 -2.24
CA PHE A 86 24.18 -21.54 -2.85
C PHE A 86 23.30 -20.56 -3.64
N GLY A 87 22.38 -21.11 -4.43
CA GLY A 87 21.35 -20.33 -5.11
C GLY A 87 21.78 -19.78 -6.48
N LEU A 88 20.90 -18.98 -7.07
CA LEU A 88 21.03 -18.59 -8.48
C LEU A 88 22.25 -17.74 -8.81
N PRO A 89 22.78 -16.84 -7.95
CA PRO A 89 23.94 -16.05 -8.33
C PRO A 89 25.12 -16.94 -8.79
N THR A 90 25.42 -17.97 -8.01
CA THR A 90 26.46 -18.96 -8.31
C THR A 90 26.08 -19.83 -9.51
N GLU A 91 24.84 -20.35 -9.57
CA GLU A 91 24.41 -21.21 -10.67
C GLU A 91 24.41 -20.48 -12.01
N ASN A 92 23.92 -19.23 -12.06
CA ASN A 92 23.90 -18.42 -13.27
C ASN A 92 25.33 -18.10 -13.75
N PHE A 93 26.25 -17.80 -12.83
CA PHE A 93 27.66 -17.62 -13.16
C PHE A 93 28.24 -18.89 -13.80
N ALA A 94 27.95 -20.05 -13.19
CA ALA A 94 28.42 -21.34 -13.67
C ALA A 94 27.84 -21.69 -15.06
N ILE A 95 26.54 -21.44 -15.27
CA ILE A 95 25.87 -21.62 -16.58
C ILE A 95 26.51 -20.71 -17.64
N LYS A 96 26.70 -19.43 -17.34
CA LYS A 96 27.31 -18.45 -18.26
C LYS A 96 28.71 -18.88 -18.70
N HIS A 97 29.51 -19.39 -17.77
CA HIS A 97 30.88 -19.83 -18.03
C HIS A 97 30.99 -21.30 -18.46
N LYS A 98 29.86 -22.01 -18.55
CA LYS A 98 29.78 -23.43 -18.93
C LYS A 98 30.66 -24.33 -18.05
N VAL A 99 30.67 -24.06 -16.75
CA VAL A 99 31.40 -24.83 -15.73
C VAL A 99 30.42 -25.41 -14.71
N LYS A 100 30.84 -26.42 -13.95
CA LYS A 100 30.02 -26.95 -12.86
C LYS A 100 29.94 -25.90 -11.73
N PRO A 101 28.78 -25.69 -11.10
CA PRO A 101 28.64 -24.76 -9.99
C PRO A 101 29.66 -25.01 -8.87
N GLN A 102 29.92 -26.27 -8.51
CA GLN A 102 30.90 -26.62 -7.48
C GLN A 102 32.33 -26.15 -7.83
N ASP A 103 32.72 -26.29 -9.11
CA ASP A 103 34.05 -25.90 -9.58
C ASP A 103 34.17 -24.36 -9.64
N ALA A 104 33.10 -23.67 -10.07
CA ALA A 104 33.02 -22.23 -10.07
C ALA A 104 33.11 -21.66 -8.64
N THR A 105 32.29 -22.17 -7.72
CA THR A 105 32.30 -21.78 -6.30
C THR A 105 33.68 -21.93 -5.71
N LYS A 106 34.30 -23.11 -5.85
CA LYS A 106 35.64 -23.39 -5.30
C LYS A 106 36.69 -22.43 -5.84
N LYS A 107 36.67 -22.14 -7.14
CA LYS A 107 37.60 -21.20 -7.79
C LYS A 107 37.38 -19.76 -7.31
N ASN A 108 36.12 -19.35 -7.21
CA ASN A 108 35.74 -17.98 -6.85
C ASN A 108 36.04 -17.73 -5.36
N ILE A 109 35.70 -18.66 -4.47
CA ILE A 109 36.10 -18.61 -3.06
C ILE A 109 37.62 -18.46 -2.94
N ALA A 110 38.42 -19.32 -3.57
CA ALA A 110 39.88 -19.21 -3.52
C ALA A 110 40.40 -17.86 -4.01
N THR A 111 39.75 -17.29 -5.04
CA THR A 111 40.10 -15.97 -5.58
C THR A 111 39.74 -14.85 -4.60
N PHE A 112 38.56 -14.90 -4.01
CA PHE A 112 38.07 -13.91 -3.04
C PHE A 112 38.89 -13.97 -1.76
N THR A 113 39.16 -15.16 -1.22
CA THR A 113 40.06 -15.36 -0.07
C THR A 113 41.40 -14.68 -0.33
N ARG A 114 42.07 -14.98 -1.46
CA ARG A 114 43.35 -14.36 -1.82
C ARG A 114 43.25 -12.83 -1.86
N GLN A 115 42.19 -12.29 -2.44
CA GLN A 115 42.00 -10.83 -2.54
C GLN A 115 41.73 -10.20 -1.17
N LEU A 116 40.86 -10.77 -0.34
CA LEU A 116 40.57 -10.29 1.02
C LEU A 116 41.83 -10.36 1.91
N THR A 117 42.58 -11.46 1.85
CA THR A 117 43.87 -11.59 2.55
C THR A 117 44.86 -10.53 2.08
N SER A 118 44.95 -10.27 0.77
CA SER A 118 45.87 -9.25 0.22
C SER A 118 45.52 -7.82 0.65
N LEU A 119 44.24 -7.55 0.92
CA LEU A 119 43.76 -6.28 1.46
C LEU A 119 44.03 -6.17 2.98
N GLY A 120 44.45 -7.26 3.63
CA GLY A 120 44.84 -7.28 5.02
C GLY A 120 43.67 -7.19 6.00
N PHE A 121 42.46 -7.59 5.61
CA PHE A 121 41.32 -7.63 6.52
C PHE A 121 41.55 -8.61 7.68
N GLY A 122 41.20 -8.19 8.89
CA GLY A 122 41.41 -8.94 10.12
C GLY A 122 40.29 -9.93 10.43
N PHE A 123 39.91 -10.77 9.45
CA PHE A 123 38.91 -11.80 9.65
C PHE A 123 39.43 -12.96 10.51
N ASP A 124 38.53 -13.60 11.26
CA ASP A 124 38.79 -14.89 11.90
C ASP A 124 38.53 -16.03 10.91
N TRP A 125 39.54 -16.33 10.06
CA TRP A 125 39.48 -17.41 9.07
C TRP A 125 39.26 -18.80 9.67
N SER A 126 39.52 -19.00 10.97
CA SER A 126 39.26 -20.29 11.63
C SER A 126 37.76 -20.61 11.76
N ARG A 127 36.89 -19.63 11.51
CA ARG A 127 35.43 -19.72 11.57
C ARG A 127 34.78 -19.47 10.21
N GLU A 128 35.54 -19.62 9.12
CA GLU A 128 35.03 -19.53 7.76
C GLU A 128 33.90 -20.56 7.53
N ILE A 129 32.83 -20.12 6.87
CA ILE A 129 31.72 -20.98 6.47
C ILE A 129 31.46 -20.88 4.97
N ASP A 130 31.04 -21.98 4.37
CA ASP A 130 30.56 -22.07 3.00
C ASP A 130 29.16 -22.68 3.03
N THR A 131 28.16 -21.96 2.53
CA THR A 131 26.77 -22.44 2.58
C THR A 131 26.54 -23.70 1.74
N THR A 132 27.43 -24.01 0.79
CA THR A 132 27.37 -25.23 -0.04
C THR A 132 28.00 -26.45 0.61
N ASP A 133 28.73 -26.29 1.73
CA ASP A 133 29.30 -27.41 2.47
C ASP A 133 28.18 -28.22 3.16
N PRO A 134 28.11 -29.56 2.97
CA PRO A 134 27.21 -30.44 3.74
C PRO A 134 27.31 -30.28 5.26
N SER A 135 28.47 -29.90 5.77
CA SER A 135 28.68 -29.61 7.20
C SER A 135 27.86 -28.41 7.69
N TYR A 136 27.55 -27.48 6.78
CA TYR A 136 26.72 -26.29 6.98
C TYR A 136 25.24 -26.56 6.68
N TYR A 137 24.89 -26.89 5.43
CA TYR A 137 23.46 -26.92 5.02
C TYR A 137 22.66 -28.05 5.68
N ARG A 138 23.30 -29.05 6.29
CA ARG A 138 22.62 -30.02 7.17
C ARG A 138 21.85 -29.32 8.29
N TRP A 139 22.34 -28.17 8.76
CA TRP A 139 21.65 -27.36 9.76
C TRP A 139 20.47 -26.61 9.17
N THR A 140 20.55 -26.15 7.91
CA THR A 140 19.40 -25.60 7.19
C THR A 140 18.29 -26.64 7.05
N GLN A 141 18.62 -27.87 6.67
CA GLN A 141 17.69 -29.00 6.62
C GLN A 141 17.09 -29.29 8.01
N TRP A 142 17.92 -29.30 9.05
CA TRP A 142 17.47 -29.51 10.42
C TRP A 142 16.53 -28.39 10.91
N MET A 143 16.85 -27.11 10.64
CA MET A 143 16.00 -25.96 10.97
C MET A 143 14.65 -26.06 10.26
N PHE A 144 14.64 -26.45 8.99
CA PHE A 144 13.40 -26.70 8.25
C PHE A 144 12.54 -27.78 8.94
N LEU A 145 13.15 -28.89 9.37
CA LEU A 145 12.44 -29.94 10.11
C LEU A 145 11.91 -29.44 11.46
N LYS A 146 12.62 -28.53 12.14
CA LYS A 146 12.12 -27.88 13.36
C LYS A 146 10.91 -26.99 13.09
N LEU A 147 10.93 -26.20 12.02
CA LEU A 147 9.78 -25.40 11.59
C LEU A 147 8.60 -26.32 11.22
N PHE A 148 8.84 -27.36 10.43
CA PHE A 148 7.82 -28.33 10.04
C PHE A 148 7.17 -29.03 11.26
N GLY A 149 7.99 -29.34 12.28
CA GLY A 149 7.56 -29.92 13.56
C GLY A 149 7.04 -28.91 14.59
N SER A 150 6.67 -27.69 14.18
CA SER A 150 6.21 -26.66 15.11
C SER A 150 5.01 -25.86 14.57
N TYR A 151 4.26 -25.24 15.48
CA TYR A 151 3.29 -24.18 15.21
C TYR A 151 3.60 -22.94 16.04
N TYR A 152 3.07 -21.79 15.66
CA TYR A 152 3.17 -20.57 16.47
C TYR A 152 2.00 -20.49 17.46
N ASP A 153 2.32 -20.40 18.75
CA ASP A 153 1.35 -20.14 19.81
C ASP A 153 1.31 -18.63 20.07
N GLU A 154 0.26 -17.99 19.57
CA GLU A 154 0.01 -16.55 19.71
C GLU A 154 -0.10 -16.12 21.17
N LYS A 155 -0.71 -16.94 22.04
CA LYS A 155 -0.86 -16.62 23.47
C LYS A 155 0.47 -16.63 24.21
N LYS A 156 1.43 -17.43 23.74
CA LYS A 156 2.78 -17.52 24.32
C LYS A 156 3.81 -16.69 23.55
N GLY A 157 3.45 -16.13 22.39
CA GLY A 157 4.33 -15.37 21.52
C GLY A 157 5.52 -16.16 20.97
N LYS A 158 5.41 -17.50 20.83
CA LYS A 158 6.55 -18.35 20.42
C LYS A 158 6.13 -19.65 19.73
N ALA A 159 7.07 -20.24 19.00
CA ALA A 159 6.90 -21.58 18.44
C ALA A 159 6.80 -22.67 19.52
N ARG A 160 5.95 -23.66 19.28
CA ARG A 160 5.67 -24.82 20.13
C ARG A 160 5.66 -26.11 19.30
N PRO A 161 5.97 -27.28 19.89
CA PRO A 161 5.90 -28.57 19.19
C PRO A 161 4.53 -28.82 18.57
N ILE A 162 4.50 -29.29 17.33
CA ILE A 162 3.24 -29.53 16.59
C ILE A 162 2.38 -30.62 17.24
N GLU A 163 3.00 -31.50 18.04
CA GLU A 163 2.35 -32.59 18.74
C GLU A 163 1.36 -32.11 19.82
N GLU A 164 1.52 -30.87 20.30
CA GLU A 164 0.59 -30.26 21.27
C GLU A 164 -0.78 -29.93 20.66
N LEU A 165 -0.90 -29.91 19.32
CA LEU A 165 -2.17 -29.70 18.62
C LEU A 165 -2.91 -31.03 18.35
N PRO A 166 -4.26 -31.02 18.31
CA PRO A 166 -5.06 -32.14 17.81
C PRO A 166 -4.63 -32.55 16.40
N VAL A 167 -4.61 -33.85 16.11
CA VAL A 167 -4.09 -34.39 14.84
C VAL A 167 -4.70 -33.72 13.61
N GLY A 168 -6.01 -33.46 13.63
CA GLY A 168 -6.74 -32.83 12.51
C GLY A 168 -6.41 -31.36 12.27
N GLU A 169 -5.75 -30.66 13.21
CA GLU A 169 -5.44 -29.24 13.10
C GLU A 169 -3.98 -28.97 12.73
N ARG A 170 -3.11 -29.99 12.81
CA ARG A 170 -1.65 -29.82 12.71
C ARG A 170 -1.23 -29.17 11.39
N ASP A 171 -1.65 -29.74 10.27
CA ASP A 171 -1.17 -29.30 8.96
C ASP A 171 -1.58 -27.85 8.63
N GLY A 172 -2.76 -27.42 9.10
CA GLY A 172 -3.22 -26.04 8.97
C GLY A 172 -2.41 -25.02 9.79
N ARG A 173 -1.66 -25.47 10.80
CA ARG A 173 -0.94 -24.59 11.75
C ARG A 173 0.59 -24.74 11.73
N ARG A 174 1.16 -25.64 10.92
CA ARG A 174 2.62 -25.80 10.81
C ARG A 174 3.30 -24.49 10.40
N MET A 175 4.50 -24.27 10.92
CA MET A 175 5.37 -23.15 10.52
C MET A 175 6.00 -23.35 9.15
N ALA A 176 6.22 -24.59 8.71
CA ALA A 176 6.58 -24.93 7.33
C ALA A 176 5.52 -25.87 6.73
N PHE A 177 4.95 -25.51 5.59
CA PHE A 177 3.84 -26.24 4.98
C PHE A 177 3.88 -26.17 3.45
N LYS A 178 3.15 -27.06 2.77
CA LYS A 178 2.95 -26.97 1.33
C LYS A 178 1.64 -26.27 1.03
N ALA A 179 1.67 -25.35 0.07
CA ALA A 179 0.46 -24.73 -0.48
C ALA A 179 0.61 -24.58 -1.99
N SER A 180 -0.51 -24.71 -2.71
CA SER A 180 -0.60 -24.21 -4.08
C SER A 180 -0.73 -22.69 -4.02
N ALA A 181 0.18 -21.99 -4.69
CA ALA A 181 0.14 -20.56 -4.80
C ALA A 181 0.48 -20.16 -6.23
N THR A 182 -0.08 -19.03 -6.66
CA THR A 182 0.37 -18.34 -7.86
C THR A 182 1.69 -17.67 -7.54
N ILE A 183 2.79 -18.25 -8.02
CA ILE A 183 4.13 -17.74 -7.76
C ILE A 183 4.62 -16.83 -8.89
N ASN A 184 5.53 -15.94 -8.55
CA ASN A 184 6.38 -15.27 -9.51
C ASN A 184 7.31 -16.31 -10.14
N TRP A 185 7.38 -16.36 -11.48
CA TRP A 185 8.18 -17.31 -12.22
C TRP A 185 9.05 -16.57 -13.23
N CYS A 186 10.36 -16.79 -13.18
CA CYS A 186 11.26 -16.27 -14.20
C CYS A 186 11.37 -17.29 -15.35
N PRO A 187 10.89 -16.98 -16.58
CA PRO A 187 10.97 -17.90 -17.71
C PRO A 187 12.41 -18.12 -18.19
N SER A 188 13.28 -17.14 -17.99
CA SER A 188 14.70 -17.21 -18.33
C SER A 188 15.48 -18.11 -17.36
N CYS A 189 15.37 -17.86 -16.05
CA CYS A 189 16.03 -18.67 -15.02
C CYS A 189 15.33 -20.01 -14.76
N LYS A 190 14.07 -20.16 -15.18
CA LYS A 190 13.23 -21.36 -15.02
C LYS A 190 13.03 -21.77 -13.55
N ILE A 191 12.77 -20.78 -12.70
CA ILE A 191 12.61 -20.95 -11.25
C ILE A 191 11.52 -20.02 -10.70
N GLY A 192 11.01 -20.38 -9.51
CA GLY A 192 10.09 -19.55 -8.74
C GLY A 192 10.85 -18.48 -7.97
N LEU A 193 10.33 -17.24 -7.99
CA LEU A 193 10.87 -16.10 -7.27
C LEU A 193 10.00 -15.79 -6.05
N ALA A 194 10.63 -15.37 -4.95
CA ALA A 194 9.91 -14.71 -3.85
C ALA A 194 9.32 -13.37 -4.32
N ASN A 195 8.48 -12.73 -3.50
CA ASN A 195 7.92 -11.42 -3.85
C ASN A 195 9.02 -10.35 -3.93
N GLU A 196 10.01 -10.46 -3.04
CA GLU A 196 11.18 -9.60 -2.94
C GLU A 196 12.07 -9.71 -4.19
N GLU A 197 12.22 -10.91 -4.75
CA GLU A 197 13.07 -11.18 -5.92
C GLU A 197 12.41 -10.81 -7.27
N ALA A 198 11.12 -10.44 -7.24
CA ALA A 198 10.29 -10.09 -8.40
C ALA A 198 9.83 -8.62 -8.38
N GLN A 199 10.47 -7.79 -7.55
CA GLN A 199 10.11 -6.39 -7.40
C GLN A 199 10.23 -5.64 -8.74
N GLY A 200 9.21 -4.83 -9.08
CA GLY A 200 9.15 -4.11 -10.36
C GLY A 200 8.80 -4.99 -11.57
N GLY A 201 8.31 -6.21 -11.36
CA GLY A 201 7.76 -7.07 -12.42
C GLY A 201 8.84 -7.79 -13.24
N VAL A 202 10.09 -7.64 -12.83
CA VAL A 202 11.26 -8.25 -13.46
C VAL A 202 12.02 -9.08 -12.44
N CYS A 203 12.73 -10.09 -12.91
CA CYS A 203 13.62 -10.85 -12.06
C CYS A 203 14.79 -9.95 -11.62
N GLU A 204 15.01 -9.83 -10.30
CA GLU A 204 16.09 -8.99 -9.72
C GLU A 204 17.48 -9.28 -10.31
N ARG A 205 17.70 -10.50 -10.83
CA ARG A 205 19.01 -10.99 -11.28
C ARG A 205 19.23 -10.86 -12.77
N CYS A 206 18.27 -11.30 -13.59
CA CYS A 206 18.42 -11.35 -15.04
C CYS A 206 17.61 -10.27 -15.79
N GLY A 207 16.74 -9.54 -15.10
CA GLY A 207 15.91 -8.49 -15.69
C GLY A 207 14.78 -8.98 -16.60
N ALA A 208 14.60 -10.29 -16.77
CA ALA A 208 13.50 -10.83 -17.56
C ALA A 208 12.14 -10.56 -16.89
N ALA A 209 11.11 -10.28 -17.69
CA ALA A 209 9.75 -10.13 -17.21
C ALA A 209 9.29 -11.39 -16.47
N VAL A 210 8.63 -11.19 -15.34
CA VAL A 210 8.15 -12.26 -14.46
C VAL A 210 6.75 -12.68 -14.90
N GLU A 211 6.56 -13.99 -15.07
CA GLU A 211 5.25 -14.59 -15.32
C GLU A 211 4.64 -15.10 -14.01
N LYS A 212 3.32 -15.26 -13.99
CA LYS A 212 2.63 -15.97 -12.90
C LYS A 212 2.42 -17.45 -13.27
N ARG A 213 2.73 -18.37 -12.35
CA ARG A 213 2.43 -19.79 -12.51
C ARG A 213 1.88 -20.39 -11.23
N GLU A 214 0.85 -21.22 -11.34
CA GLU A 214 0.36 -21.98 -10.20
C GLU A 214 1.30 -23.17 -9.93
N LYS A 215 1.87 -23.23 -8.72
CA LYS A 215 2.70 -24.35 -8.27
C LYS A 215 2.49 -24.65 -6.80
N ALA A 216 2.54 -25.94 -6.47
CA ALA A 216 2.71 -26.37 -5.09
C ALA A 216 4.14 -26.05 -4.63
N GLN A 217 4.28 -25.24 -3.59
CA GLN A 217 5.56 -24.81 -3.02
C GLN A 217 5.62 -25.02 -1.51
N TRP A 218 6.83 -25.07 -0.96
CA TRP A 218 7.04 -24.99 0.47
C TRP A 218 7.02 -23.54 0.92
N MET A 219 6.23 -23.26 1.95
CA MET A 219 6.04 -21.94 2.53
C MET A 219 6.49 -21.94 3.99
N ILE A 220 7.04 -20.81 4.45
CA ILE A 220 7.28 -20.55 5.86
C ILE A 220 6.24 -19.53 6.34
N ARG A 221 5.56 -19.83 7.44
CA ARG A 221 4.50 -19.00 8.03
C ARG A 221 5.07 -17.80 8.80
N ILE A 222 5.83 -16.95 8.12
CA ILE A 222 6.38 -15.72 8.70
C ILE A 222 5.28 -14.78 9.20
N THR A 223 4.11 -14.81 8.57
CA THR A 223 2.95 -13.98 8.92
C THR A 223 2.41 -14.25 10.33
N ALA A 224 2.69 -15.42 10.91
CA ALA A 224 2.35 -15.69 12.32
C ALA A 224 3.18 -14.82 13.29
N TYR A 225 4.32 -14.30 12.85
CA TYR A 225 5.21 -13.45 13.64
C TYR A 225 5.03 -11.96 13.36
N THR A 226 4.10 -11.55 12.49
CA THR A 226 4.00 -10.17 12.01
C THR A 226 3.90 -9.14 13.13
N GLU A 227 3.06 -9.37 14.14
CA GLU A 227 2.94 -8.43 15.27
C GLU A 227 4.21 -8.32 16.09
N ARG A 228 4.91 -9.43 16.28
CA ARG A 228 6.21 -9.41 16.96
C ARG A 228 7.27 -8.70 16.11
N LEU A 229 7.30 -8.94 14.80
CA LEU A 229 8.23 -8.26 13.90
C LEU A 229 8.02 -6.74 13.95
N LEU A 230 6.77 -6.26 13.98
CA LEU A 230 6.48 -4.84 14.13
C LEU A 230 6.83 -4.29 15.51
N GLU A 231 6.46 -4.98 16.59
CA GLU A 231 6.71 -4.48 17.94
C GLU A 231 8.22 -4.49 18.26
N ASP A 232 8.91 -5.55 17.87
CA ASP A 232 10.35 -5.73 18.13
C ASP A 232 11.20 -4.71 17.34
N LEU A 233 10.68 -4.11 16.24
CA LEU A 233 11.35 -3.01 15.52
C LEU A 233 11.56 -1.76 16.39
N LYS A 234 10.81 -1.59 17.48
CA LYS A 234 11.01 -0.50 18.45
C LYS A 234 12.24 -0.73 19.35
N THR A 235 12.76 -1.96 19.38
CA THR A 235 13.84 -2.38 20.28
C THR A 235 15.21 -2.43 19.61
N VAL A 236 15.25 -2.34 18.28
CA VAL A 236 16.49 -2.44 17.49
C VAL A 236 17.06 -1.05 17.17
N ASP A 237 18.38 -0.94 17.17
CA ASP A 237 19.11 0.27 16.78
C ASP A 237 19.34 0.31 15.27
N TYR A 238 18.23 0.41 14.51
CA TYR A 238 18.25 0.50 13.04
C TYR A 238 18.07 1.95 12.59
N LEU A 239 18.61 2.27 11.41
CA LEU A 239 18.31 3.53 10.75
C LEU A 239 16.80 3.64 10.48
N ASP A 240 16.23 4.82 10.71
CA ASP A 240 14.78 5.06 10.54
C ASP A 240 14.27 4.62 9.17
N ARG A 241 15.05 4.86 8.11
CA ARG A 241 14.70 4.43 6.74
C ARG A 241 14.48 2.91 6.65
N ILE A 242 15.32 2.10 7.30
CA ILE A 242 15.21 0.63 7.27
C ILE A 242 14.00 0.20 8.08
N ARG A 243 13.78 0.81 9.25
CA ARG A 243 12.59 0.53 10.09
C ARG A 243 11.30 0.84 9.34
N ILE A 244 11.17 2.03 8.76
CA ILE A 244 9.99 2.47 8.00
C ILE A 244 9.75 1.57 6.78
N GLN A 245 10.82 1.14 6.09
CA GLN A 245 10.69 0.19 4.97
C GLN A 245 10.10 -1.15 5.42
N GLN A 246 10.50 -1.67 6.57
CA GLN A 246 9.93 -2.92 7.11
C GLN A 246 8.50 -2.74 7.63
N GLU A 247 8.19 -1.62 8.30
CA GLU A 247 6.83 -1.28 8.74
C GLU A 247 5.87 -1.22 7.55
N ASN A 248 6.25 -0.52 6.48
CA ASN A 248 5.46 -0.41 5.26
C ASN A 248 5.35 -1.74 4.50
N TRP A 249 6.41 -2.55 4.49
CA TRP A 249 6.40 -3.88 3.88
C TRP A 249 5.44 -4.84 4.60
N ILE A 250 5.47 -4.81 5.92
CA ILE A 250 4.54 -5.59 6.74
C ILE A 250 3.10 -5.09 6.54
N GLY A 251 2.90 -3.77 6.49
CA GLY A 251 1.64 -3.16 6.07
C GLY A 251 0.44 -3.51 6.95
N ARG A 252 0.62 -3.55 8.29
CA ARG A 252 -0.48 -3.83 9.22
C ARG A 252 -1.61 -2.83 8.99
N SER A 253 -2.81 -3.37 8.80
CA SER A 253 -4.04 -2.61 8.64
C SER A 253 -5.08 -3.14 9.61
N GLU A 254 -5.78 -2.23 10.29
CA GLU A 254 -6.93 -2.56 11.15
C GLU A 254 -8.22 -2.22 10.40
N GLY A 255 -9.22 -3.10 10.52
CA GLY A 255 -10.43 -3.00 9.73
C GLY A 255 -11.49 -3.99 10.17
N ALA A 256 -12.53 -4.13 9.37
CA ALA A 256 -13.63 -5.05 9.59
C ALA A 256 -13.78 -6.02 8.42
N SER A 257 -14.15 -7.25 8.75
CA SER A 257 -14.69 -8.20 7.78
C SER A 257 -16.19 -8.04 7.72
N VAL A 258 -16.73 -7.84 6.52
CA VAL A 258 -18.17 -7.67 6.27
C VAL A 258 -18.64 -8.75 5.33
N GLU A 259 -19.78 -9.35 5.62
CA GLU A 259 -20.39 -10.43 4.84
C GLU A 259 -21.55 -9.88 4.02
N PHE A 260 -21.49 -10.07 2.70
CA PHE A 260 -22.54 -9.70 1.77
C PHE A 260 -23.20 -10.99 1.25
N ALA A 261 -24.48 -11.19 1.58
CA ALA A 261 -25.26 -12.28 1.02
C ALA A 261 -25.50 -12.04 -0.48
N THR A 262 -25.48 -13.09 -1.29
CA THR A 262 -25.77 -12.99 -2.73
C THR A 262 -27.12 -13.61 -3.09
N THR A 263 -27.66 -13.22 -4.23
CA THR A 263 -28.89 -13.84 -4.78
C THR A 263 -28.72 -15.33 -5.10
N SER A 264 -27.48 -15.85 -5.15
CA SER A 264 -27.19 -17.29 -5.27
C SER A 264 -27.28 -18.06 -3.95
N GLY A 265 -27.41 -17.37 -2.81
CA GLY A 265 -27.35 -17.97 -1.47
C GLY A 265 -25.94 -18.18 -0.93
N ASP A 266 -24.90 -17.77 -1.67
CA ASP A 266 -23.54 -17.69 -1.15
C ASP A 266 -23.33 -16.40 -0.34
N THR A 267 -22.18 -16.29 0.32
CA THR A 267 -21.77 -15.07 1.03
C THR A 267 -20.39 -14.67 0.53
N VAL A 268 -20.26 -13.39 0.16
CA VAL A 268 -18.98 -12.77 -0.18
C VAL A 268 -18.47 -12.04 1.05
N GLN A 269 -17.36 -12.52 1.62
CA GLN A 269 -16.68 -11.82 2.69
C GLN A 269 -15.70 -10.80 2.09
N VAL A 270 -15.77 -9.55 2.55
CA VAL A 270 -14.85 -8.47 2.17
C VAL A 270 -14.12 -7.97 3.41
N PHE A 271 -12.91 -7.46 3.24
CA PHE A 271 -12.18 -6.73 4.29
C PHE A 271 -12.09 -5.25 3.92
N THR A 272 -12.38 -4.36 4.86
CA THR A 272 -12.22 -2.91 4.69
C THR A 272 -11.59 -2.26 5.92
N THR A 273 -10.70 -1.29 5.69
CA THR A 273 -10.18 -0.39 6.73
C THR A 273 -11.09 0.81 7.00
N ARG A 274 -12.16 0.96 6.19
CA ARG A 274 -13.15 2.05 6.26
C ARG A 274 -14.58 1.49 6.46
N PRO A 275 -14.86 0.81 7.59
CA PRO A 275 -16.21 0.31 7.86
C PRO A 275 -17.25 1.43 8.03
N ASP A 276 -16.80 2.64 8.37
CA ASP A 276 -17.63 3.85 8.44
C ASP A 276 -18.33 4.18 7.12
N THR A 277 -17.79 3.73 5.98
CA THR A 277 -18.33 4.02 4.65
C THR A 277 -19.23 2.91 4.08
N LEU A 278 -19.58 1.90 4.88
CA LEU A 278 -20.35 0.72 4.42
C LEU A 278 -21.69 1.06 3.74
N PHE A 279 -22.40 2.09 4.23
CA PHE A 279 -23.66 2.57 3.64
C PHE A 279 -23.48 3.12 2.21
N GLY A 280 -22.25 3.48 1.84
CA GLY A 280 -21.87 4.00 0.53
C GLY A 280 -21.37 2.93 -0.43
N ALA A 281 -21.37 1.65 -0.03
CA ALA A 281 -21.02 0.56 -0.92
C ALA A 281 -22.12 0.34 -1.96
N THR A 282 -21.80 0.61 -3.23
CA THR A 282 -22.76 0.59 -4.35
C THR A 282 -22.55 -0.57 -5.32
N TYR A 283 -21.44 -1.31 -5.19
CA TYR A 283 -21.18 -2.56 -5.90
C TYR A 283 -20.10 -3.37 -5.18
N LEU A 284 -20.03 -4.67 -5.47
CA LEU A 284 -18.93 -5.53 -5.03
C LEU A 284 -18.00 -5.84 -6.20
N VAL A 285 -16.71 -5.99 -5.91
CA VAL A 285 -15.73 -6.41 -6.90
C VAL A 285 -14.91 -7.58 -6.37
N LEU A 286 -14.86 -8.65 -7.13
CA LEU A 286 -14.04 -9.83 -6.86
C LEU A 286 -12.84 -9.88 -7.80
N SER A 287 -11.76 -10.48 -7.33
CA SER A 287 -10.65 -10.86 -8.21
C SER A 287 -11.12 -11.87 -9.27
N PRO A 288 -10.61 -11.81 -10.50
CA PRO A 288 -10.95 -12.77 -11.56
C PRO A 288 -10.63 -14.23 -11.18
N GLU A 289 -9.70 -14.45 -10.26
CA GLU A 289 -9.29 -15.75 -9.74
C GLU A 289 -10.09 -16.21 -8.51
N HIS A 290 -11.07 -15.44 -8.03
CA HIS A 290 -11.79 -15.75 -6.81
C HIS A 290 -12.59 -17.07 -6.94
N PRO A 291 -12.52 -18.00 -5.96
CA PRO A 291 -13.16 -19.33 -6.08
C PRO A 291 -14.69 -19.32 -6.30
N LEU A 292 -15.38 -18.29 -5.78
CA LEU A 292 -16.83 -18.13 -6.02
C LEU A 292 -17.16 -17.89 -7.50
N VAL A 293 -16.26 -17.27 -8.26
CA VAL A 293 -16.46 -17.05 -9.70
C VAL A 293 -16.54 -18.40 -10.43
N ASP A 294 -15.68 -19.36 -10.10
CA ASP A 294 -15.73 -20.71 -10.68
C ASP A 294 -17.02 -21.44 -10.30
N ARG A 295 -17.47 -21.29 -9.05
CA ARG A 295 -18.73 -21.87 -8.57
C ARG A 295 -19.92 -21.30 -9.33
N TRP A 296 -20.04 -19.98 -9.43
CA TRP A 296 -21.16 -19.31 -10.09
C TRP A 296 -21.21 -19.58 -11.60
N VAL A 297 -20.06 -19.69 -12.27
CA VAL A 297 -19.99 -20.11 -13.68
C VAL A 297 -20.47 -21.55 -13.84
N ARG A 298 -19.98 -22.47 -13.01
CA ARG A 298 -20.31 -23.90 -13.08
C ARG A 298 -21.79 -24.15 -12.77
N ASP A 299 -22.32 -23.48 -11.78
CA ASP A 299 -23.68 -23.70 -11.27
C ASP A 299 -24.72 -22.88 -12.08
N GLY A 300 -24.29 -22.15 -13.11
CA GLY A 300 -25.17 -21.44 -14.04
C GLY A 300 -25.86 -20.21 -13.45
N VAL A 301 -25.28 -19.63 -12.38
CA VAL A 301 -25.83 -18.47 -11.66
C VAL A 301 -25.79 -17.20 -12.54
N ILE A 302 -24.75 -17.07 -13.36
CA ILE A 302 -24.56 -15.91 -14.25
C ILE A 302 -24.88 -16.22 -15.71
N THR A 303 -25.36 -15.22 -16.42
CA THR A 303 -25.81 -15.35 -17.81
C THR A 303 -24.70 -15.09 -18.84
N ASN A 304 -23.68 -14.31 -18.49
CA ASN A 304 -22.60 -13.87 -19.40
C ASN A 304 -21.28 -14.65 -19.22
N THR A 305 -21.37 -15.97 -19.07
CA THR A 305 -20.20 -16.85 -18.81
C THR A 305 -19.06 -16.72 -19.83
N LYS A 306 -19.36 -16.49 -21.11
CA LYS A 306 -18.34 -16.32 -22.17
C LYS A 306 -17.53 -15.04 -21.99
N GLU A 307 -18.20 -13.94 -21.65
CA GLU A 307 -17.57 -12.63 -21.40
C GLU A 307 -16.68 -12.70 -20.17
N VAL A 308 -17.20 -13.29 -19.08
CA VAL A 308 -16.45 -13.56 -17.84
C VAL A 308 -15.23 -14.43 -18.10
N ALA A 309 -15.36 -15.51 -18.88
CA ALA A 309 -14.22 -16.38 -19.21
C ALA A 309 -13.14 -15.64 -20.01
N SER A 310 -13.54 -14.86 -21.03
CA SER A 310 -12.59 -14.06 -21.82
C SER A 310 -11.83 -13.06 -20.95
N TYR A 311 -12.54 -12.35 -20.07
CA TYR A 311 -11.90 -11.36 -19.19
C TYR A 311 -10.94 -12.01 -18.19
N ARG A 312 -11.28 -13.19 -17.65
CA ARG A 312 -10.38 -13.96 -16.78
C ARG A 312 -9.12 -14.40 -17.50
N ASP A 313 -9.22 -14.81 -18.76
CA ASP A 313 -8.05 -15.21 -19.55
C ASP A 313 -7.13 -14.01 -19.85
N ASP A 314 -7.71 -12.83 -20.11
CA ASP A 314 -6.93 -11.61 -20.30
C ASP A 314 -6.29 -11.12 -19.00
N ALA A 315 -7.01 -11.17 -17.87
CA ALA A 315 -6.47 -10.81 -16.56
C ALA A 315 -5.30 -11.72 -16.14
N ARG A 316 -5.38 -13.02 -16.43
CA ARG A 316 -4.31 -14.01 -16.14
C ARG A 316 -3.01 -13.76 -16.90
N ARG A 317 -3.07 -13.06 -18.04
CA ARG A 317 -1.88 -12.70 -18.83
C ARG A 317 -1.15 -11.49 -18.27
N LYS A 318 -1.78 -10.72 -17.37
CA LYS A 318 -1.19 -9.55 -16.73
C LYS A 318 -0.53 -9.95 -15.40
N SER A 319 0.60 -9.32 -15.09
CA SER A 319 1.22 -9.40 -13.77
C SER A 319 0.48 -8.53 -12.74
N ASP A 320 0.66 -8.80 -11.44
CA ASP A 320 0.05 -8.00 -10.37
C ASP A 320 0.44 -6.51 -10.46
N ILE A 321 1.67 -6.23 -10.91
CA ILE A 321 2.19 -4.87 -11.07
C ILE A 321 1.53 -4.18 -12.26
N GLU A 322 1.41 -4.87 -13.40
CA GLU A 322 0.66 -4.35 -14.55
C GLU A 322 -0.81 -4.06 -14.18
N ARG A 323 -1.42 -4.89 -13.33
CA ARG A 323 -2.78 -4.69 -12.82
C ARG A 323 -2.89 -3.46 -11.91
N GLN A 324 -1.89 -3.21 -11.06
CA GLN A 324 -1.86 -2.06 -10.15
C GLN A 324 -1.51 -0.74 -10.85
N GLU A 325 -0.62 -0.76 -11.84
CA GLU A 325 -0.20 0.42 -12.60
C GLU A 325 -1.18 0.80 -13.72
N ASN A 326 -2.13 -0.09 -14.04
CA ASN A 326 -3.10 0.17 -15.09
C ASN A 326 -4.01 1.36 -14.75
N LYS A 327 -3.88 2.41 -15.56
CA LYS A 327 -4.71 3.63 -15.45
C LYS A 327 -6.12 3.41 -15.98
N GLU A 328 -6.30 2.55 -16.97
CA GLU A 328 -7.61 2.22 -17.51
C GLU A 328 -8.29 1.18 -16.64
N LYS A 329 -9.48 1.51 -16.13
CA LYS A 329 -10.28 0.58 -15.33
C LYS A 329 -11.02 -0.38 -16.24
N THR A 330 -10.79 -1.68 -16.04
CA THR A 330 -11.44 -2.74 -16.80
C THR A 330 -12.23 -3.64 -15.85
N GLY A 331 -13.32 -4.25 -16.30
CA GLY A 331 -14.12 -5.13 -15.46
C GLY A 331 -15.32 -5.68 -16.20
N VAL A 332 -15.91 -6.75 -15.66
CA VAL A 332 -17.11 -7.38 -16.21
C VAL A 332 -18.12 -7.59 -15.09
N GLU A 333 -19.35 -7.16 -15.33
CA GLU A 333 -20.48 -7.42 -14.43
C GLU A 333 -20.84 -8.90 -14.46
N MET A 334 -21.12 -9.48 -13.30
CA MET A 334 -21.62 -10.85 -13.15
C MET A 334 -23.14 -10.88 -13.37
N LYS A 335 -23.59 -10.75 -14.63
CA LYS A 335 -25.01 -10.54 -14.97
C LYS A 335 -25.92 -11.66 -14.44
N GLY A 336 -26.92 -11.28 -13.64
CA GLY A 336 -27.83 -12.19 -12.95
C GLY A 336 -27.48 -12.44 -11.49
N LEU A 337 -26.39 -11.85 -10.99
CA LEU A 337 -25.94 -11.95 -9.61
C LEU A 337 -25.89 -10.57 -8.96
N CYS A 338 -26.62 -10.42 -7.86
CA CYS A 338 -26.54 -9.26 -6.98
C CYS A 338 -26.07 -9.70 -5.60
N ALA A 339 -25.54 -8.75 -4.83
CA ALA A 339 -25.28 -8.90 -3.42
C ALA A 339 -26.13 -7.92 -2.62
N THR A 340 -26.46 -8.26 -1.38
CA THR A 340 -27.21 -7.40 -0.47
C THR A 340 -26.25 -6.66 0.43
N ASN A 341 -26.31 -5.33 0.46
CA ASN A 341 -25.54 -4.53 1.40
C ASN A 341 -26.14 -4.66 2.81
N PRO A 342 -25.39 -5.21 3.78
CA PRO A 342 -25.94 -5.52 5.10
C PRO A 342 -26.26 -4.30 5.98
N ALA A 343 -25.88 -3.09 5.55
CA ALA A 343 -26.17 -1.86 6.29
C ALA A 343 -27.53 -1.23 5.94
N ASN A 344 -28.05 -1.48 4.73
CA ASN A 344 -29.26 -0.84 4.23
C ASN A 344 -30.19 -1.76 3.41
N ASP A 345 -29.88 -3.05 3.33
CA ASP A 345 -30.64 -4.09 2.63
C ASP A 345 -30.83 -3.85 1.12
N GLU A 346 -30.06 -2.95 0.50
CA GLU A 346 -30.13 -2.69 -0.93
C GLU A 346 -29.36 -3.75 -1.74
N GLU A 347 -29.91 -4.13 -2.89
CA GLU A 347 -29.20 -4.97 -3.86
C GLU A 347 -28.18 -4.14 -4.66
N ILE A 348 -26.94 -4.61 -4.67
CA ILE A 348 -25.82 -4.01 -5.40
C ILE A 348 -25.22 -5.02 -6.38
N PRO A 349 -24.80 -4.59 -7.58
CA PRO A 349 -24.26 -5.50 -8.59
C PRO A 349 -22.90 -6.07 -8.17
N VAL A 350 -22.61 -7.28 -8.63
CA VAL A 350 -21.32 -7.96 -8.40
C VAL A 350 -20.50 -7.91 -9.68
N TRP A 351 -19.24 -7.51 -9.57
CA TRP A 351 -18.29 -7.38 -10.67
C TRP A 351 -17.06 -8.23 -10.44
N ILE A 352 -16.35 -8.53 -11.52
CA ILE A 352 -14.95 -8.96 -11.48
C ILE A 352 -14.06 -7.90 -12.11
N SER A 353 -12.90 -7.65 -11.52
CA SER A 353 -11.92 -6.72 -12.07
C SER A 353 -10.50 -7.06 -11.67
N ASP A 354 -9.56 -6.82 -12.59
CA ASP A 354 -8.14 -7.05 -12.40
C ASP A 354 -7.49 -6.11 -11.36
N TYR A 355 -8.10 -4.98 -10.98
CA TYR A 355 -7.54 -4.15 -9.90
C TYR A 355 -7.70 -4.76 -8.50
N VAL A 356 -8.55 -5.79 -8.33
CA VAL A 356 -8.70 -6.56 -7.10
C VAL A 356 -7.82 -7.81 -7.18
N LEU A 357 -6.91 -7.99 -6.21
CA LEU A 357 -5.95 -9.08 -6.20
C LEU A 357 -6.41 -10.22 -5.27
N ALA A 358 -6.39 -11.47 -5.76
CA ALA A 358 -6.78 -12.64 -4.98
C ALA A 358 -5.89 -12.90 -3.76
N THR A 359 -4.65 -12.41 -3.79
CA THR A 359 -3.65 -12.56 -2.72
C THR A 359 -3.78 -11.52 -1.61
N TYR A 360 -4.64 -10.51 -1.78
CA TYR A 360 -4.83 -9.42 -0.82
C TYR A 360 -6.22 -9.46 -0.19
N GLY A 361 -6.27 -9.36 1.14
CA GLY A 361 -7.51 -9.46 1.90
C GLY A 361 -8.22 -10.79 1.67
N THR A 362 -9.50 -10.73 1.30
CA THR A 362 -10.32 -11.90 0.94
C THR A 362 -10.37 -12.15 -0.57
N GLY A 363 -9.66 -11.37 -1.38
CA GLY A 363 -9.79 -11.38 -2.83
C GLY A 363 -11.10 -10.77 -3.35
N ALA A 364 -11.83 -10.05 -2.49
CA ALA A 364 -13.05 -9.31 -2.77
C ALA A 364 -13.09 -7.99 -1.97
N ILE A 365 -13.71 -6.96 -2.53
CA ILE A 365 -13.90 -5.65 -1.89
C ILE A 365 -15.35 -5.18 -1.99
N MET A 366 -15.78 -4.40 -1.01
CA MET A 366 -16.92 -3.51 -1.17
C MET A 366 -16.42 -2.22 -1.80
N ALA A 367 -17.00 -1.81 -2.92
CA ALA A 367 -16.58 -0.60 -3.59
C ALA A 367 -17.40 0.58 -3.12
N VAL A 368 -16.72 1.64 -2.68
CA VAL A 368 -17.34 2.83 -2.09
C VAL A 368 -16.87 4.07 -2.87
N PRO A 369 -17.46 4.35 -4.04
CA PRO A 369 -16.90 5.31 -5.00
C PRO A 369 -16.71 6.72 -4.47
N ALA A 370 -17.57 7.16 -3.55
CA ALA A 370 -17.47 8.51 -3.00
C ALA A 370 -16.24 8.72 -2.08
N HIS A 371 -15.60 7.64 -1.62
CA HIS A 371 -14.55 7.69 -0.60
C HIS A 371 -13.28 6.87 -0.93
N ASP A 372 -13.21 6.24 -2.11
CA ASP A 372 -12.00 5.58 -2.65
C ASP A 372 -11.82 5.95 -4.13
N ASP A 373 -10.68 6.53 -4.49
CA ASP A 373 -10.38 7.03 -5.84
C ASP A 373 -10.41 5.93 -6.92
N ARG A 374 -10.02 4.69 -6.57
CA ARG A 374 -10.01 3.56 -7.52
C ARG A 374 -11.44 3.14 -7.84
N ASP A 375 -12.28 3.11 -6.81
CA ASP A 375 -13.70 2.82 -6.95
C ASP A 375 -14.40 3.98 -7.67
N PHE A 376 -14.06 5.24 -7.37
CA PHE A 376 -14.57 6.40 -8.10
C PHE A 376 -14.30 6.31 -9.60
N ALA A 377 -13.06 6.01 -9.98
CA ALA A 377 -12.65 5.88 -11.37
C ALA A 377 -13.39 4.71 -12.05
N PHE A 378 -13.55 3.58 -11.35
CA PHE A 378 -14.27 2.42 -11.87
C PHE A 378 -15.77 2.76 -12.06
N ALA A 379 -16.41 3.33 -11.04
CA ALA A 379 -17.81 3.74 -11.09
C ALA A 379 -18.06 4.76 -12.20
N THR A 380 -17.18 5.74 -12.38
CA THR A 380 -17.27 6.73 -13.46
C THR A 380 -17.17 6.08 -14.84
N THR A 381 -16.25 5.11 -15.00
CA THR A 381 -16.03 4.40 -16.27
C THR A 381 -17.24 3.55 -16.66
N PHE A 382 -17.87 2.88 -15.69
CA PHE A 382 -18.98 1.95 -15.92
C PHE A 382 -20.37 2.53 -15.62
N GLY A 383 -20.46 3.82 -15.26
CA GLY A 383 -21.73 4.48 -14.93
C GLY A 383 -22.41 3.93 -13.68
N LEU A 384 -21.64 3.50 -12.68
CA LEU A 384 -22.18 2.93 -11.43
C LEU A 384 -22.54 4.03 -10.41
N PRO A 385 -23.48 3.75 -9.48
CA PRO A 385 -23.90 4.75 -8.50
C PRO A 385 -22.76 5.21 -7.59
N ILE A 386 -22.72 6.52 -7.30
CA ILE A 386 -21.75 7.13 -6.38
C ILE A 386 -22.55 7.74 -5.21
N ARG A 387 -22.35 7.20 -4.00
CA ARG A 387 -23.10 7.62 -2.80
C ARG A 387 -22.18 8.19 -1.73
N TYR A 388 -22.36 9.46 -1.40
CA TYR A 388 -21.70 10.10 -0.27
C TYR A 388 -22.36 9.70 1.04
N VAL A 389 -21.56 9.24 2.00
CA VAL A 389 -21.99 8.78 3.33
C VAL A 389 -21.14 9.34 4.47
N VAL A 390 -20.02 9.98 4.11
CA VAL A 390 -19.19 10.78 4.99
C VAL A 390 -19.14 12.17 4.38
N ALA A 391 -19.44 13.19 5.19
CA ALA A 391 -19.36 14.58 4.80
C ALA A 391 -18.27 15.27 5.66
N PRO A 392 -17.42 16.12 5.07
CA PRO A 392 -16.50 16.94 5.86
C PRO A 392 -17.31 17.90 6.75
N GLU A 393 -16.85 18.08 7.98
CA GLU A 393 -17.45 18.98 8.96
C GLU A 393 -16.62 20.27 9.06
N VAL A 394 -17.28 21.42 8.95
CA VAL A 394 -16.63 22.74 8.88
C VAL A 394 -17.27 23.67 9.89
N VAL A 395 -16.45 24.39 10.66
CA VAL A 395 -16.91 25.50 11.50
C VAL A 395 -16.52 26.81 10.84
N ASP A 396 -17.49 27.69 10.62
CA ASP A 396 -17.25 29.02 10.05
C ASP A 396 -16.29 29.82 10.96
N GLY A 397 -15.14 30.22 10.41
CA GLY A 397 -14.15 31.02 11.14
C GLY A 397 -14.55 32.48 11.32
N THR A 398 -15.42 33.01 10.45
CA THR A 398 -15.92 34.39 10.50
C THR A 398 -17.10 34.51 11.47
N ASN A 399 -18.04 33.56 11.41
CA ASN A 399 -19.23 33.54 12.25
C ASN A 399 -19.39 32.19 12.97
N PRO A 400 -18.52 31.85 13.93
CA PRO A 400 -18.60 30.57 14.64
C PRO A 400 -19.89 30.47 15.48
N PRO A 401 -20.39 29.25 15.75
CA PRO A 401 -21.56 29.03 16.60
C PRO A 401 -21.45 29.70 17.98
N VAL A 402 -22.54 30.35 18.42
CA VAL A 402 -22.60 31.08 19.69
C VAL A 402 -23.22 30.21 20.77
N LYS A 403 -22.52 30.06 21.90
CA LYS A 403 -23.00 29.28 23.06
C LYS A 403 -24.30 29.88 23.63
N GLY A 404 -25.28 29.01 23.91
CA GLY A 404 -26.58 29.41 24.48
C GLY A 404 -27.62 29.89 23.46
N LYS A 405 -27.31 29.86 22.16
CA LYS A 405 -28.28 30.05 21.08
C LYS A 405 -28.87 28.71 20.63
N SER A 406 -30.11 28.74 20.15
CA SER A 406 -30.75 27.57 19.53
C SER A 406 -30.02 27.17 18.25
N THR A 407 -29.95 25.87 17.99
CA THR A 407 -29.35 25.32 16.76
C THR A 407 -30.44 24.72 15.88
N LYS A 408 -30.43 25.07 14.59
CA LYS A 408 -31.34 24.49 13.59
C LYS A 408 -30.54 23.78 12.51
N GLU A 409 -30.89 22.52 12.25
CA GLU A 409 -30.32 21.77 11.13
C GLU A 409 -31.15 22.00 9.86
N ARG A 410 -30.48 22.09 8.70
CA ARG A 410 -31.14 22.23 7.40
C ARG A 410 -30.31 21.65 6.27
N ALA A 411 -30.96 21.17 5.22
CA ALA A 411 -30.32 20.90 3.93
C ALA A 411 -30.31 22.20 3.11
N THR A 412 -29.17 22.53 2.52
CA THR A 412 -29.00 23.74 1.70
C THR A 412 -28.33 23.44 0.38
N VAL A 413 -28.52 24.34 -0.58
CA VAL A 413 -27.87 24.26 -1.89
C VAL A 413 -27.16 25.54 -2.24
N HIS A 414 -25.99 25.41 -2.87
CA HIS A 414 -25.22 26.51 -3.41
C HIS A 414 -25.27 26.41 -4.94
N ALA A 415 -25.97 27.34 -5.57
CA ALA A 415 -26.07 27.37 -7.02
C ALA A 415 -24.96 28.24 -7.61
N MET A 416 -23.98 27.60 -8.24
CA MET A 416 -22.96 28.27 -9.03
C MET A 416 -23.43 28.37 -10.48
N VAL A 417 -23.74 29.57 -10.96
CA VAL A 417 -24.13 29.79 -12.35
C VAL A 417 -22.97 30.44 -13.09
N ARG A 418 -22.47 29.79 -14.14
CA ARG A 418 -21.40 30.29 -15.00
C ARG A 418 -21.99 30.85 -16.29
N ASP A 419 -21.51 32.00 -16.73
CA ASP A 419 -21.73 32.45 -18.10
C ASP A 419 -20.63 31.82 -18.99
N PRO A 420 -20.98 30.89 -19.89
CA PRO A 420 -19.99 30.24 -20.75
C PRO A 420 -19.31 31.19 -21.74
N LYS A 421 -19.88 32.38 -22.02
CA LYS A 421 -19.30 33.37 -22.93
C LYS A 421 -18.16 34.15 -22.29
N THR A 422 -18.32 34.50 -21.01
CA THR A 422 -17.36 35.36 -20.29
C THR A 422 -16.52 34.60 -19.27
N GLY A 423 -16.95 33.40 -18.87
CA GLY A 423 -16.34 32.62 -17.79
C GLY A 423 -16.64 33.16 -16.38
N LYS A 424 -17.48 34.20 -16.26
CA LYS A 424 -17.86 34.80 -14.98
C LYS A 424 -18.88 33.94 -14.25
N ILE A 425 -18.89 34.06 -12.93
CA ILE A 425 -19.81 33.35 -12.03
C ILE A 425 -20.81 34.36 -11.45
N LEU A 426 -22.08 33.99 -11.43
CA LEU A 426 -23.14 34.76 -10.82
C LEU A 426 -23.04 34.65 -9.29
N CYS A 427 -23.03 35.80 -8.63
CA CYS A 427 -23.03 35.95 -7.18
C CYS A 427 -24.08 36.96 -6.76
N LEU A 428 -24.34 37.05 -5.46
CA LEU A 428 -25.23 38.02 -4.85
C LEU A 428 -24.44 38.91 -3.90
N ASP A 429 -24.54 40.23 -4.12
CA ASP A 429 -24.08 41.23 -3.17
C ASP A 429 -25.25 41.65 -2.27
N TRP A 430 -25.12 41.40 -0.97
CA TRP A 430 -26.15 41.71 0.02
C TRP A 430 -26.11 43.20 0.40
N LYS A 431 -27.28 43.82 0.58
CA LYS A 431 -27.39 45.28 0.82
C LYS A 431 -27.22 45.66 2.29
N GLU A 432 -27.71 44.82 3.21
CA GLU A 432 -27.63 45.07 4.66
C GLU A 432 -26.30 44.61 5.28
N PHE A 433 -25.63 43.65 4.65
CA PHE A 433 -24.40 43.05 5.14
C PHE A 433 -23.36 43.07 4.02
N PRO A 434 -22.07 43.28 4.33
CA PRO A 434 -21.00 43.27 3.33
C PRO A 434 -20.66 41.83 2.89
N TRP A 435 -21.67 41.10 2.44
CA TRP A 435 -21.59 39.70 2.07
C TRP A 435 -21.69 39.56 0.57
N ARG A 436 -20.79 38.75 0.03
CA ARG A 436 -20.88 38.24 -1.33
C ARG A 436 -21.02 36.74 -1.27
N THR A 437 -22.12 36.21 -1.80
CA THR A 437 -22.43 34.78 -1.75
C THR A 437 -22.69 34.25 -3.15
N PHE A 438 -22.67 32.92 -3.32
CA PHE A 438 -23.44 32.34 -4.41
C PHE A 438 -24.94 32.55 -4.17
N VAL A 439 -25.77 32.10 -5.10
CA VAL A 439 -27.21 31.94 -4.83
C VAL A 439 -27.34 30.77 -3.85
N LEU A 440 -27.91 31.02 -2.67
CA LEU A 440 -27.93 30.08 -1.55
C LEU A 440 -29.36 29.78 -1.12
N GLY A 441 -29.74 28.51 -1.11
CA GLY A 441 -31.11 28.11 -0.85
C GLY A 441 -31.28 27.03 0.21
N GLY A 442 -32.52 26.87 0.68
CA GLY A 442 -32.94 25.68 1.40
C GLY A 442 -33.40 24.61 0.41
N ILE A 443 -33.15 23.33 0.71
CA ILE A 443 -33.76 22.22 -0.03
C ILE A 443 -35.07 21.86 0.68
N GLU A 444 -36.19 21.96 -0.02
CA GLU A 444 -37.52 21.66 0.53
C GLU A 444 -37.84 20.15 0.52
N GLU A 445 -38.87 19.74 1.26
CA GLU A 445 -39.25 18.32 1.34
C GLU A 445 -39.76 17.81 -0.02
N GLY A 446 -39.10 16.77 -0.56
CA GLY A 446 -39.42 16.20 -1.87
C GLY A 446 -38.71 16.86 -3.05
N GLU A 447 -37.88 17.87 -2.80
CA GLU A 447 -37.07 18.58 -3.81
C GLU A 447 -35.64 18.04 -3.83
N ASP A 448 -35.05 17.83 -5.02
CA ASP A 448 -33.62 17.53 -5.12
C ASP A 448 -32.74 18.80 -5.11
N ALA A 449 -31.43 18.65 -4.91
CA ALA A 449 -30.53 19.81 -4.86
C ALA A 449 -30.51 20.62 -6.18
N VAL A 450 -30.64 19.97 -7.33
CA VAL A 450 -30.64 20.66 -8.64
C VAL A 450 -31.94 21.44 -8.83
N GLU A 451 -33.07 20.88 -8.44
CA GLU A 451 -34.38 21.54 -8.44
C GLU A 451 -34.39 22.75 -7.51
N ALA A 452 -33.93 22.57 -6.26
CA ALA A 452 -33.78 23.64 -5.28
C ALA A 452 -32.91 24.77 -5.83
N ALA A 453 -31.76 24.44 -6.40
CA ALA A 453 -30.87 25.46 -6.94
C ALA A 453 -31.48 26.22 -8.12
N ARG A 454 -32.24 25.55 -8.99
CA ARG A 454 -32.94 26.22 -10.11
C ARG A 454 -34.03 27.16 -9.61
N ARG A 455 -34.77 26.75 -8.58
CA ARG A 455 -35.79 27.58 -7.93
C ARG A 455 -35.15 28.83 -7.33
N GLU A 456 -34.09 28.65 -6.55
CA GLU A 456 -33.41 29.73 -5.84
C GLU A 456 -32.74 30.72 -6.82
N VAL A 457 -32.12 30.24 -7.90
CA VAL A 457 -31.58 31.15 -8.94
C VAL A 457 -32.70 31.96 -9.58
N ARG A 458 -33.82 31.33 -9.89
CA ARG A 458 -34.97 32.03 -10.48
C ARG A 458 -35.53 33.08 -9.52
N GLU A 459 -35.74 32.72 -8.26
CA GLU A 459 -36.34 33.59 -7.24
C GLU A 459 -35.43 34.76 -6.88
N GLU A 460 -34.12 34.53 -6.70
CA GLU A 460 -33.18 35.57 -6.23
C GLU A 460 -32.61 36.45 -7.36
N THR A 461 -32.55 35.94 -8.60
CA THR A 461 -31.85 36.63 -9.71
C THR A 461 -32.72 36.88 -10.94
N GLY A 462 -33.84 36.16 -11.05
CA GLY A 462 -34.71 36.17 -12.22
C GLY A 462 -34.24 35.27 -13.36
N TYR A 463 -33.01 34.76 -13.37
CA TYR A 463 -32.53 33.92 -14.47
C TYR A 463 -33.27 32.57 -14.51
N THR A 464 -33.89 32.25 -15.64
CA THR A 464 -34.72 31.04 -15.79
C THR A 464 -34.08 29.97 -16.65
N ASP A 465 -33.18 30.34 -17.56
CA ASP A 465 -32.66 29.47 -18.61
C ASP A 465 -31.26 28.92 -18.25
N LEU A 466 -31.26 27.83 -17.48
CA LEU A 466 -30.07 27.22 -16.90
C LEU A 466 -29.86 25.80 -17.44
N THR A 467 -28.65 25.49 -17.87
CA THR A 467 -28.24 24.12 -18.22
C THR A 467 -27.47 23.52 -17.05
N PHE A 468 -27.94 22.40 -16.49
CA PHE A 468 -27.22 21.71 -15.42
C PHE A 468 -25.95 21.09 -15.99
N VAL A 469 -24.82 21.34 -15.32
CA VAL A 469 -23.52 20.80 -15.73
C VAL A 469 -23.16 19.60 -14.86
N ARG A 470 -23.07 19.80 -13.53
CA ARG A 470 -22.75 18.75 -12.55
C ARG A 470 -22.97 19.21 -11.12
N THR A 471 -23.09 18.26 -10.19
CA THR A 471 -22.88 18.51 -8.75
C THR A 471 -21.38 18.60 -8.47
N LEU A 472 -20.99 19.54 -7.62
CA LEU A 472 -19.60 19.80 -7.26
C LEU A 472 -19.26 19.08 -5.95
N GLY A 473 -18.62 17.91 -6.08
CA GLY A 473 -18.23 17.09 -4.93
C GLY A 473 -19.42 16.51 -4.17
N GLY A 474 -19.17 16.13 -2.92
CA GLY A 474 -20.19 15.67 -1.97
C GLY A 474 -20.70 16.79 -1.05
N PRO A 475 -21.77 16.53 -0.28
CA PRO A 475 -22.27 17.49 0.69
C PRO A 475 -21.24 17.84 1.77
N ILE A 476 -21.27 19.08 2.26
CA ILE A 476 -20.44 19.58 3.36
C ILE A 476 -21.34 19.89 4.55
N ARG A 477 -20.94 19.49 5.76
CA ARG A 477 -21.66 19.84 6.99
C ARG A 477 -21.03 21.08 7.63
N SER A 478 -21.67 22.24 7.46
CA SER A 478 -21.16 23.52 7.99
C SER A 478 -21.87 23.97 9.27
N HIS A 479 -21.12 24.56 10.18
CA HIS A 479 -21.57 25.04 11.48
C HIS A 479 -21.28 26.55 11.59
N TYR A 480 -22.32 27.37 11.69
CA TYR A 480 -22.16 28.82 11.75
C TYR A 480 -23.27 29.50 12.56
N TYR A 481 -23.02 30.74 12.95
CA TYR A 481 -24.02 31.63 13.54
C TYR A 481 -24.68 32.48 12.46
N ALA A 482 -25.98 32.28 12.26
CA ALA A 482 -26.76 33.09 11.33
C ALA A 482 -27.14 34.43 11.97
N ALA A 483 -26.28 35.45 11.85
CA ALA A 483 -26.46 36.75 12.48
C ALA A 483 -27.84 37.39 12.18
N HIS A 484 -28.32 37.26 10.93
CA HIS A 484 -29.61 37.77 10.48
C HIS A 484 -30.83 37.07 11.13
N LYS A 485 -30.68 35.83 11.63
CA LYS A 485 -31.75 35.10 12.37
C LYS A 485 -31.48 34.97 13.87
N LYS A 486 -30.30 35.37 14.34
CA LYS A 486 -29.85 35.28 15.73
C LYS A 486 -29.82 33.85 16.31
N GLU A 487 -29.59 32.84 15.46
CA GLU A 487 -29.54 31.40 15.80
C GLU A 487 -28.28 30.71 15.25
N ASN A 488 -27.89 29.57 15.82
CA ASN A 488 -26.87 28.69 15.24
C ASN A 488 -27.49 27.84 14.14
N ARG A 489 -26.71 27.51 13.12
CA ARG A 489 -27.11 26.62 12.02
C ARG A 489 -26.10 25.51 11.83
N ILE A 490 -26.63 24.34 11.52
CA ILE A 490 -25.89 23.22 10.93
C ILE A 490 -26.50 23.02 9.54
N ALA A 491 -25.74 23.34 8.50
CA ALA A 491 -26.21 23.21 7.13
C ALA A 491 -25.52 22.03 6.45
N MET A 492 -26.31 21.14 5.86
CA MET A 492 -25.81 20.12 4.93
C MET A 492 -25.86 20.71 3.52
N ALA A 493 -24.77 21.32 3.09
CA ALA A 493 -24.70 22.11 1.87
C ALA A 493 -24.26 21.25 0.68
N THR A 494 -25.03 21.27 -0.41
CA THR A 494 -24.66 20.69 -1.70
C THR A 494 -24.35 21.80 -2.69
N ALA A 495 -23.24 21.74 -3.41
CA ALA A 495 -22.93 22.71 -4.46
C ALA A 495 -23.25 22.13 -5.85
N VAL A 496 -23.89 22.93 -6.70
CA VAL A 496 -24.25 22.54 -8.07
C VAL A 496 -23.81 23.61 -9.07
N LEU A 497 -23.38 23.17 -10.25
CA LEU A 497 -22.93 24.03 -11.34
C LEU A 497 -23.96 24.04 -12.48
N PHE A 498 -24.35 25.24 -12.89
CA PHE A 498 -25.12 25.51 -14.10
C PHE A 498 -24.34 26.39 -15.07
N ASP A 499 -24.60 26.21 -16.36
CA ASP A 499 -24.28 27.20 -17.39
C ASP A 499 -25.53 28.01 -17.74
N LEU A 500 -25.38 29.34 -17.85
CA LEU A 500 -26.43 30.22 -18.33
C LEU A 500 -26.60 30.03 -19.84
N ALA A 501 -27.78 29.57 -20.27
CA ALA A 501 -28.06 29.36 -21.69
C ALA A 501 -28.49 30.65 -22.40
N SER A 502 -29.25 31.51 -21.72
CA SER A 502 -29.64 32.83 -22.24
C SER A 502 -29.87 33.85 -21.13
N ASP A 503 -29.87 35.13 -21.50
CA ASP A 503 -30.11 36.26 -20.58
C ASP A 503 -31.60 36.47 -20.26
N VAL A 504 -32.47 35.48 -20.52
CA VAL A 504 -33.89 35.56 -20.22
C VAL A 504 -34.09 35.63 -18.70
N ARG A 505 -34.83 36.66 -18.27
CA ARG A 505 -35.18 36.88 -16.86
C ARG A 505 -36.69 36.89 -16.66
N GLY A 506 -37.14 36.23 -15.59
CA GLY A 506 -38.47 36.35 -15.04
C GLY A 506 -38.60 37.52 -14.05
N GLU A 507 -39.80 37.68 -13.49
CA GLU A 507 -40.05 38.66 -12.44
C GLU A 507 -39.38 38.24 -11.12
N VAL A 508 -38.67 39.17 -10.48
CA VAL A 508 -38.10 39.01 -9.14
C VAL A 508 -38.97 39.80 -8.17
N SER A 509 -39.28 39.22 -7.01
CA SER A 509 -40.14 39.89 -6.02
C SER A 509 -39.47 41.16 -5.48
N VAL A 510 -40.29 42.14 -5.07
CA VAL A 510 -39.79 43.38 -4.45
C VAL A 510 -39.00 43.08 -3.16
N GLU A 511 -39.36 41.98 -2.48
CA GLU A 511 -38.72 41.54 -1.24
C GLU A 511 -37.30 41.02 -1.48
N GLU A 512 -37.05 40.26 -2.55
CA GLU A 512 -35.69 39.81 -2.88
C GLU A 512 -34.82 40.95 -3.43
N LEU A 513 -35.39 41.82 -4.27
CA LEU A 513 -34.70 43.02 -4.75
C LEU A 513 -34.29 43.97 -3.62
N ALA A 514 -34.95 43.91 -2.46
CA ALA A 514 -34.58 44.69 -1.28
C ALA A 514 -33.38 44.11 -0.52
N LYS A 515 -33.10 42.80 -0.64
CA LYS A 515 -32.06 42.11 0.15
C LYS A 515 -30.69 42.12 -0.51
N HIS A 516 -30.63 41.88 -1.82
CA HIS A 516 -29.37 41.71 -2.55
C HIS A 516 -29.51 42.11 -4.02
N GLU A 517 -28.38 42.14 -4.74
CA GLU A 517 -28.34 42.31 -6.20
C GLU A 517 -27.44 41.28 -6.90
N PRO A 518 -27.85 40.75 -8.06
CA PRO A 518 -27.04 39.80 -8.83
C PRO A 518 -25.85 40.50 -9.51
N VAL A 519 -24.65 39.95 -9.30
CA VAL A 519 -23.39 40.44 -9.85
C VAL A 519 -22.61 39.33 -10.55
N TRP A 520 -21.95 39.67 -11.66
CA TRP A 520 -21.07 38.74 -12.39
C TRP A 520 -19.62 38.94 -11.98
N VAL A 521 -19.04 37.93 -11.35
CA VAL A 521 -17.72 37.97 -10.73
C VAL A 521 -16.75 37.10 -11.53
N ASP A 522 -15.52 37.56 -11.70
CA ASP A 522 -14.48 36.75 -12.34
C ASP A 522 -14.16 35.53 -11.47
N ALA A 523 -13.99 34.35 -12.08
CA ALA A 523 -13.77 33.11 -11.34
C ALA A 523 -12.53 33.18 -10.41
N ALA A 524 -11.52 33.98 -10.76
CA ALA A 524 -10.33 34.21 -9.94
C ALA A 524 -10.61 35.00 -8.65
N ASP A 525 -11.75 35.68 -8.55
CA ASP A 525 -12.18 36.44 -7.37
C ASP A 525 -13.10 35.64 -6.44
N ILE A 526 -13.44 34.40 -6.81
CA ILE A 526 -14.16 33.45 -5.97
C ILE A 526 -13.16 32.80 -5.00
N VAL A 527 -12.76 33.55 -3.98
CA VAL A 527 -11.81 33.13 -2.94
C VAL A 527 -12.37 33.39 -1.53
N PRO A 528 -11.94 32.64 -0.50
CA PRO A 528 -12.48 32.76 0.87
C PRO A 528 -12.43 34.18 1.45
N GLU A 529 -11.44 34.99 1.05
CA GLU A 529 -11.27 36.36 1.54
C GLU A 529 -12.28 37.35 0.94
N LYS A 530 -12.89 37.01 -0.21
CA LYS A 530 -13.80 37.87 -0.96
C LYS A 530 -15.25 37.38 -0.94
N MET A 531 -15.49 36.17 -0.42
CA MET A 531 -16.80 35.51 -0.38
C MET A 531 -17.21 35.25 1.07
N THR A 532 -18.49 35.35 1.38
CA THR A 532 -19.05 35.03 2.71
C THR A 532 -19.82 33.73 2.66
N CYS A 533 -19.08 32.62 2.57
CA CYS A 533 -19.64 31.28 2.50
C CYS A 533 -18.77 30.37 3.34
N SER A 534 -19.29 29.85 4.46
CA SER A 534 -18.52 29.03 5.40
C SER A 534 -17.89 27.79 4.76
N GLU A 535 -18.54 27.31 3.70
CA GLU A 535 -18.25 26.12 2.92
C GLU A 535 -17.16 26.33 1.85
N LEU A 536 -16.75 27.58 1.57
CA LEU A 536 -15.67 27.90 0.62
C LEU A 536 -14.26 27.76 1.21
N SER A 537 -14.15 27.43 2.50
CA SER A 537 -12.88 27.30 3.21
C SER A 537 -12.07 26.04 2.84
N PHE A 538 -12.53 25.25 1.86
CA PHE A 538 -11.98 23.95 1.44
C PHE A 538 -11.68 23.90 -0.05
#